data_AF-A0A7S0RTP0-F1
#
_entry.id   AF-A0A7S0RTP0-F1
#
_cell.length_a   1.000
_cell.length_b   1.000
_cell.length_c   1.000
_cell.angle_alpha   90.00
_cell.angle_beta   90.00
_cell.angle_gamma   90.00
#
_symmetry.space_group_name_H-M   'P 1'
#
loop_
_entity.id
_entity.type
_entity.pdbx_description
1 polymer ?
#
loop_
_entity_poly.entity_id
_entity_poly.type
_entity_poly.pdbx_seq_one_letter_code
_entity_poly.pdbx_strand_id
1 'polypeptide(L)'
;CFGGASFGGVCSLFASMHFTEHFGSFLAESPSLWSQEGRFLQEMRAHNGTWPEKVFVGVGTKEHSYNKDEWHDIDQLILGYSEEAVQILEEKGVTQHEGKVAFQIDE
;
A
#
# COMPACT_ATOMS: atom_id res chain seq x y z
N CYS A 1 -5.33 11.05 11.15
CA CYS A 1 -4.82 10.04 10.21
C CYS A 1 -3.40 10.41 9.82
N PHE A 2 -2.65 9.48 9.24
CA PHE A 2 -1.38 9.74 8.59
C PHE A 2 -1.45 9.21 7.16
N GLY A 3 -0.84 9.89 6.20
CA GLY A 3 -0.90 9.44 4.83
C GLY A 3 0.13 10.07 3.92
N GLY A 4 0.35 9.44 2.77
CA GLY A 4 1.27 9.95 1.77
C GLY A 4 1.17 9.19 0.45
N ALA A 5 1.77 9.79 -0.57
CA ALA A 5 1.85 9.25 -1.92
C ALA A 5 3.28 8.79 -2.25
N SER A 6 3.46 7.84 -3.17
CA SER A 6 4.78 7.34 -3.60
C SER A 6 5.62 6.88 -2.40
N PHE A 7 6.81 7.45 -2.17
CA PHE A 7 7.63 7.16 -0.98
C PHE A 7 6.95 7.57 0.33
N GLY A 8 6.13 8.61 0.31
CA GLY A 8 5.27 8.97 1.44
C GLY A 8 4.23 7.88 1.75
N GLY A 9 3.77 7.15 0.74
CA GLY A 9 2.90 5.97 0.91
C GLY A 9 3.63 4.82 1.62
N VAL A 10 4.90 4.59 1.28
CA VAL A 10 5.75 3.63 2.01
C VAL A 10 5.95 4.08 3.47
N CYS A 11 6.20 5.37 3.71
CA CYS A 11 6.27 5.90 5.07
C CYS A 11 4.95 5.72 5.83
N SER A 12 3.81 5.87 5.16
CA SER A 12 2.49 5.65 5.75
C SER A 12 2.28 4.21 6.20
N LEU A 13 2.63 3.25 5.35
CA LEU A 13 2.60 1.82 5.70
C LEU A 13 3.61 1.46 6.78
N PHE A 14 4.81 2.05 6.75
CA PHE A 14 5.78 1.87 7.85
C PHE A 14 5.21 2.39 9.16
N ALA A 15 4.61 3.58 9.15
CA ALA A 15 4.02 4.15 10.35
C ALA A 15 2.83 3.33 10.87
N SER A 16 2.09 2.67 9.98
CA SER A 16 1.00 1.77 10.37
C SER A 16 1.50 0.52 11.10
N MET A 17 2.75 0.09 10.89
CA MET A 17 3.36 -1.02 11.61
C MET A 17 3.95 -0.62 12.98
N HIS A 18 4.25 0.67 13.17
CA HIS A 18 5.12 1.12 14.28
C HIS A 18 4.51 2.18 15.19
N PHE A 19 3.46 2.89 14.77
CA PHE A 19 2.89 4.03 15.50
C PHE A 19 1.36 3.96 15.56
N THR A 20 0.81 2.77 15.78
CA THR A 20 -0.65 2.55 15.81
C THR A 20 -1.35 3.29 16.95
N GLU A 21 -0.62 3.61 18.02
CA GLU A 21 -1.09 4.41 19.16
C GLU A 21 -1.20 5.91 18.86
N HIS A 22 -0.57 6.39 17.78
CA HIS A 22 -0.58 7.81 17.40
C HIS A 22 -1.64 8.15 16.34
N PHE A 23 -1.97 7.20 15.46
CA PHE A 23 -2.91 7.43 14.37
C PHE A 23 -3.93 6.29 14.25
N GLY A 24 -5.21 6.64 14.30
CA GLY A 24 -6.30 5.67 14.13
C GLY A 24 -6.60 5.25 12.68
N SER A 25 -5.95 5.86 11.69
CA SER A 25 -6.11 5.48 10.28
C SER A 25 -4.94 5.95 9.41
N PHE A 26 -4.65 5.17 8.37
CA PHE A 26 -3.53 5.36 7.46
C PHE A 26 -3.97 5.35 5.99
N LEU A 27 -3.36 6.17 5.14
CA LEU A 27 -3.59 6.20 3.69
C LEU A 27 -2.26 6.10 2.94
N ALA A 28 -2.17 5.21 1.97
CA ALA A 28 -1.02 5.05 1.08
C ALA A 28 -1.49 5.14 -0.37
N GLU A 29 -1.14 6.22 -1.05
CA GLU A 29 -1.44 6.42 -2.47
C GLU A 29 -0.22 6.05 -3.32
N SER A 30 -0.42 5.21 -4.33
CA SER A 30 0.59 4.72 -5.27
C SER A 30 1.94 4.43 -4.60
N PRO A 31 1.95 3.64 -3.50
CA PRO A 31 3.14 3.50 -2.68
C PRO A 31 4.27 2.87 -3.48
N SER A 32 5.49 3.43 -3.37
CA SER A 32 6.66 3.00 -4.15
C SER A 32 7.28 1.69 -3.62
N LEU A 33 6.45 0.66 -3.52
CA LEU A 33 6.74 -0.67 -2.98
C LEU A 33 7.71 -1.47 -3.86
N TRP A 34 7.80 -1.13 -5.15
CA TRP A 34 8.80 -1.66 -6.07
C TRP A 34 10.23 -1.29 -5.69
N SER A 35 10.42 -0.25 -4.86
CA SER A 35 11.74 0.18 -4.42
C SER A 35 12.48 -0.95 -3.70
N GLN A 36 13.79 -1.04 -3.94
CA GLN A 36 14.64 -2.10 -3.38
C GLN A 36 14.06 -3.51 -3.65
N GLU A 37 13.53 -3.74 -4.85
CA GLU A 37 13.03 -5.04 -5.31
C GLU A 37 11.93 -5.62 -4.40
N GLY A 38 11.03 -4.79 -3.87
CA GLY A 38 9.93 -5.27 -3.04
C GLY A 38 10.32 -5.60 -1.59
N ARG A 39 11.52 -5.23 -1.14
CA ARG A 39 12.00 -5.54 0.23
C ARG A 39 11.01 -5.15 1.32
N PHE A 40 10.33 -4.02 1.17
CA PHE A 40 9.36 -3.57 2.18
C PHE A 40 8.18 -4.52 2.35
N LEU A 41 7.75 -5.23 1.30
CA LEU A 41 6.69 -6.25 1.40
C LEU A 41 7.13 -7.44 2.24
N GLN A 42 8.41 -7.81 2.17
CA GLN A 42 8.98 -8.86 3.02
C GLN A 42 8.94 -8.43 4.49
N GLU A 43 9.23 -7.16 4.76
CA GLU A 43 9.13 -6.58 6.11
C GLU A 43 7.69 -6.55 6.62
N MET A 44 6.72 -6.17 5.77
CA MET A 44 5.29 -6.26 6.09
C MET A 44 4.86 -7.71 6.41
N ARG A 45 5.28 -8.70 5.61
CA ARG A 45 5.00 -10.13 5.87
C ARG A 45 5.59 -10.61 7.19
N ALA A 46 6.82 -10.21 7.49
CA ALA A 46 7.54 -10.60 8.71
C ALA A 46 7.01 -9.92 9.98
N HIS A 47 6.26 -8.82 9.84
CA HIS A 47 5.72 -8.09 10.97
C HIS A 47 4.63 -8.87 11.70
N ASN A 48 4.83 -9.10 12.99
CA ASN A 48 3.91 -9.82 13.88
C ASN A 48 3.25 -8.91 14.93
N GLY A 49 3.43 -7.59 14.79
CA GLY A 49 2.80 -6.62 15.68
C GLY A 49 1.33 -6.39 15.34
N THR A 50 0.74 -5.45 16.07
CA THR A 50 -0.65 -5.05 15.86
C THR A 50 -0.74 -4.10 14.69
N TRP A 51 -1.68 -4.36 13.79
CA TRP A 51 -2.05 -3.45 12.72
C TRP A 51 -3.18 -2.51 13.16
N PRO A 52 -3.26 -1.29 12.60
CA PRO A 52 -4.30 -0.34 12.96
C PRO A 52 -5.65 -0.77 12.39
N GLU A 53 -6.73 -0.19 12.92
CA GLU A 53 -8.08 -0.53 12.48
C GLU A 53 -8.36 -0.15 11.02
N LYS A 54 -7.66 0.82 10.43
CA LYS A 54 -7.98 1.32 9.08
C LYS A 54 -6.71 1.65 8.28
N VAL A 55 -6.54 0.99 7.14
CA VAL A 55 -5.48 1.24 6.16
C VAL A 55 -6.08 1.34 4.76
N PHE A 56 -5.95 2.48 4.11
CA PHE A 56 -6.43 2.72 2.75
C PHE A 56 -5.24 2.66 1.80
N VAL A 57 -5.35 1.88 0.72
CA VAL A 57 -4.33 1.80 -0.34
C VAL A 57 -4.99 2.16 -1.66
N GLY A 58 -4.48 3.20 -2.32
CA GLY A 58 -4.94 3.61 -3.66
C GLY A 58 -3.82 3.43 -4.67
N VAL A 59 -4.16 3.03 -5.90
CA VAL A 59 -3.21 2.94 -7.01
C VAL A 59 -3.93 3.18 -8.35
N GLY A 60 -3.31 3.93 -9.26
CA GLY A 60 -3.82 4.08 -10.61
C GLY A 60 -3.44 2.91 -11.52
N THR A 61 -4.26 2.65 -12.54
CA THR A 61 -3.90 1.69 -13.61
C THR A 61 -2.90 2.24 -14.63
N LYS A 62 -2.62 3.55 -14.57
CA LYS A 62 -1.75 4.29 -15.51
C LYS A 62 -0.75 5.19 -14.77
N GLU A 63 0.03 4.61 -13.87
CA GLU A 63 1.01 5.32 -13.02
C GLU A 63 2.18 5.91 -13.81
N HIS A 64 2.55 5.30 -14.93
CA HIS A 64 3.67 5.68 -15.78
C HIS A 64 3.30 5.75 -17.26
N SER A 65 2.33 4.97 -17.75
CA SER A 65 1.96 4.97 -19.18
C SER A 65 1.08 6.12 -19.65
N TYR A 66 0.67 7.06 -18.77
CA TYR A 66 -0.30 8.11 -19.09
C TYR A 66 -0.03 8.87 -20.42
N ASN A 67 1.23 9.03 -20.82
CA ASN A 67 1.61 9.65 -22.10
C ASN A 67 2.46 8.75 -23.03
N LYS A 68 2.70 7.48 -22.66
CA LYS A 68 3.63 6.58 -23.36
C LYS A 68 3.25 5.10 -23.17
N ASP A 69 2.71 4.48 -24.22
CA ASP A 69 2.26 3.08 -24.21
C ASP A 69 3.38 2.05 -23.92
N GLU A 70 4.65 2.41 -24.17
CA GLU A 70 5.83 1.55 -23.90
C GLU A 70 6.05 1.22 -22.40
N TRP A 71 5.27 1.80 -21.49
CA TRP A 71 5.46 1.70 -20.03
C TRP A 71 4.37 0.86 -19.35
N HIS A 72 3.54 0.15 -20.13
CA HIS A 72 2.47 -0.69 -19.59
C HIS A 72 2.98 -1.78 -18.63
N ASP A 73 4.13 -2.38 -18.93
CA ASP A 73 4.74 -3.40 -18.05
C ASP A 73 5.13 -2.81 -16.68
N ILE A 74 5.45 -1.51 -16.62
CA ILE A 74 5.77 -0.81 -15.38
C ILE A 74 4.49 -0.55 -14.57
N ASP A 75 3.39 -0.19 -15.22
CA ASP A 75 2.09 -0.04 -14.54
C ASP A 75 1.62 -1.36 -13.91
N GLN A 76 1.73 -2.46 -14.66
CA GLN A 76 1.41 -3.80 -14.13
C GLN A 76 2.31 -4.18 -12.96
N LEU A 77 3.59 -3.81 -13.01
CA LEU A 77 4.51 -4.03 -11.91
C LEU A 77 4.10 -3.25 -10.66
N ILE A 78 3.80 -1.96 -10.78
CA ILE A 78 3.38 -1.09 -9.66
C ILE A 78 2.06 -1.59 -9.05
N LEU A 79 1.10 -1.96 -9.91
CA LEU A 79 -0.17 -2.53 -9.51
C LEU A 79 0.04 -3.82 -8.72
N GLY A 80 0.83 -4.76 -9.25
CA GLY A 80 1.10 -6.04 -8.60
C GLY A 80 1.74 -5.89 -7.22
N TYR A 81 2.65 -4.94 -7.03
CA TYR A 81 3.20 -4.64 -5.71
C TYR A 81 2.15 -4.10 -4.73
N SER A 82 1.23 -3.27 -5.21
CA SER A 82 0.15 -2.71 -4.39
C SER A 82 -0.89 -3.76 -4.01
N GLU A 83 -1.23 -4.65 -4.94
CA GLU A 83 -2.08 -5.82 -4.69
C GLU A 83 -1.45 -6.75 -3.65
N GLU A 84 -0.14 -7.03 -3.74
CA GLU A 84 0.56 -7.84 -2.76
C GLU A 84 0.53 -7.20 -1.37
N ALA A 85 0.73 -5.88 -1.26
CA ALA A 85 0.61 -5.17 0.02
C ALA A 85 -0.78 -5.33 0.64
N VAL A 86 -1.84 -5.21 -0.16
CA VAL A 86 -3.23 -5.40 0.30
C VAL A 86 -3.46 -6.84 0.74
N GLN A 87 -2.99 -7.82 -0.03
CA GLN A 87 -3.08 -9.23 0.36
C GLN A 87 -2.40 -9.48 1.72
N ILE A 88 -1.21 -8.91 1.95
CA ILE A 88 -0.51 -9.04 3.24
C ILE A 88 -1.33 -8.43 4.36
N LEU A 89 -1.92 -7.25 4.16
CA LEU A 89 -2.78 -6.59 5.16
C LEU A 89 -4.00 -7.45 5.50
N GLU A 90 -4.63 -8.05 4.49
CA GLU A 90 -5.76 -8.96 4.66
C GLU A 90 -5.37 -10.24 5.42
N GLU A 91 -4.24 -10.87 5.06
CA GLU A 91 -3.68 -12.02 5.77
C GLU A 91 -3.36 -11.71 7.25
N LYS A 92 -3.03 -10.45 7.55
CA LYS A 92 -2.78 -9.95 8.91
C LYS A 92 -4.05 -9.52 9.65
N GLY A 93 -5.23 -9.71 9.06
CA GLY A 93 -6.52 -9.44 9.69
C GLY A 93 -7.03 -8.01 9.52
N VAL A 94 -6.30 -7.15 8.79
CA VAL A 94 -6.81 -5.85 8.34
C VAL A 94 -7.74 -6.14 7.16
N THR A 95 -9.02 -6.41 7.44
CA THR A 95 -9.97 -6.96 6.45
C THR A 95 -11.10 -5.98 6.16
N GLN A 96 -11.63 -5.99 4.93
CA GLN A 96 -12.64 -5.03 4.43
C GLN A 96 -13.98 -4.99 5.20
N HIS A 97 -14.17 -5.82 6.24
CA HIS A 97 -15.39 -5.82 7.03
C HIS A 97 -15.49 -4.52 7.86
N GLU A 98 -16.44 -3.66 7.49
CA GLU A 98 -16.69 -2.31 8.04
C GLU A 98 -15.67 -1.21 7.63
N GLY A 99 -14.96 -1.37 6.50
CA GLY A 99 -14.15 -0.28 5.92
C GLY A 99 -12.73 -0.13 6.49
N LYS A 100 -12.11 -1.26 6.84
CA LYS A 100 -10.76 -1.32 7.46
C LYS A 100 -9.61 -1.48 6.46
N VAL A 101 -9.89 -2.02 5.27
CA VAL A 101 -9.05 -1.85 4.08
C VAL A 101 -9.93 -1.36 2.95
N ALA A 102 -9.56 -0.25 2.33
CA ALA A 102 -10.10 0.08 1.01
C ALA A 102 -8.93 0.03 0.04
N PHE A 103 -9.02 -0.89 -0.91
CA PHE A 103 -8.18 -0.88 -2.09
C PHE A 103 -8.96 -0.23 -3.22
N GLN A 104 -8.45 0.89 -3.72
CA GLN A 104 -9.07 1.60 -4.84
C GLN A 104 -8.10 1.58 -6.02
N ILE A 105 -8.58 1.02 -7.12
CA ILE A 105 -7.93 1.09 -8.42
C ILE A 105 -8.61 2.21 -9.21
N ASP A 106 -7.87 3.25 -9.58
CA ASP A 106 -8.37 4.34 -10.42
C ASP A 106 -8.00 4.11 -11.92
N GLU A 107 -9.00 4.22 -12.80
CA GLU A 107 -8.90 3.97 -14.26
C GLU A 107 -8.45 5.19 -15.10
#